data_AF-A0A0E3JX09-F1
#
_entry.id   AF-A0A0E3JX09-F1
#
_cell.length_a   1.000
_cell.length_b   1.000
_cell.length_c   1.000
_cell.angle_alpha   90.00
_cell.angle_beta   90.00
_cell.angle_gamma   90.00
#
_symmetry.space_group_name_H-M   'P 1'
#
loop_
_entity.id
_entity.type
_entity.pdbx_description
1 polymer ?
#
loop_
_entity_poly.entity_id
_entity_poly.type
_entity_poly.pdbx_seq_one_letter_code
_entity_poly.pdbx_strand_id
1 'polypeptide(L)'
;METLNESKKEFYTYFISTSKFYYDLSNTVNSPIVVCEMLYEAINAGIKLLSYYFSLQDKPRTEVVKELSSILGDWVEYYWNLGLTLHYDCYLSGNVDEDDIPLYENQVKDFISRVEEVVFG
;
A
#
# COMPACT_ATOMS: atom_id res chain seq x y z
N MET A 1 -12.04 20.42 -6.54
CA MET A 1 -10.71 19.78 -6.49
C MET A 1 -9.72 20.88 -6.13
N GLU A 2 -9.23 20.91 -4.89
CA GLU A 2 -8.23 21.91 -4.48
C GLU A 2 -6.93 21.65 -5.23
N THR A 3 -6.37 22.69 -5.86
CA THR A 3 -5.03 22.64 -6.43
C THR A 3 -4.03 22.43 -5.29
N LEU A 4 -3.30 21.29 -5.32
CA LEU A 4 -2.24 21.03 -4.35
C LEU A 4 -1.19 22.15 -4.43
N ASN A 5 -0.86 22.77 -3.29
CA ASN A 5 0.32 23.62 -3.23
C ASN A 5 1.59 22.76 -3.35
N GLU A 6 2.70 23.38 -3.73
CA GLU A 6 3.94 22.68 -4.08
C GLU A 6 4.46 21.80 -2.92
N SER A 7 4.38 22.28 -1.69
CA SER A 7 4.83 21.52 -0.51
C SER A 7 3.96 20.28 -0.21
N LYS A 8 2.63 20.36 -0.38
CA LYS A 8 1.77 19.17 -0.26
C LYS A 8 2.08 18.17 -1.37
N LYS A 9 2.33 18.65 -2.59
CA LYS A 9 2.66 17.79 -3.73
C LYS A 9 3.98 17.04 -3.49
N GLU A 10 5.02 17.71 -3.01
CA GLU A 10 6.29 17.08 -2.64
C GLU A 10 6.11 16.04 -1.53
N PHE A 11 5.36 16.40 -0.49
CA PHE A 11 5.06 15.50 0.62
C PHE A 11 4.33 14.23 0.17
N TYR A 12 3.31 14.35 -0.67
CA TYR A 12 2.61 13.19 -1.22
C TYR A 12 3.47 12.37 -2.17
N THR A 13 4.31 13.04 -2.97
CA THR A 13 5.28 12.39 -3.86
C THR A 13 6.26 11.52 -3.09
N TYR A 14 6.69 11.94 -1.90
CA TYR A 14 7.58 11.14 -1.04
C TYR A 14 6.95 9.80 -0.63
N PHE A 15 5.69 9.81 -0.18
CA PHE A 15 5.05 8.56 0.25
C PHE A 15 4.74 7.62 -0.90
N ILE A 16 4.26 8.14 -2.04
CA ILE A 16 4.02 7.27 -3.19
C ILE A 16 5.33 6.71 -3.75
N SER A 17 6.41 7.50 -3.74
CA SER A 17 7.73 7.01 -4.15
C SER A 17 8.24 5.92 -3.20
N THR A 18 7.91 6.02 -1.91
CA THR A 18 8.23 4.97 -0.92
C THR A 18 7.46 3.68 -1.21
N SER A 19 6.17 3.78 -1.54
CA SER A 19 5.36 2.63 -1.93
C SER A 19 5.91 1.93 -3.18
N LYS A 20 6.26 2.71 -4.21
CA LYS A 20 6.93 2.22 -5.44
C LYS A 20 8.30 1.61 -5.17
N PHE A 21 9.09 2.25 -4.31
CA PHE A 21 10.41 1.74 -3.94
C PHE A 21 10.32 0.33 -3.35
N TYR A 22 9.38 0.08 -2.44
CA TYR A 22 9.21 -1.25 -1.86
C TYR A 22 8.71 -2.27 -2.88
N TYR A 23 7.81 -1.88 -3.78
CA TYR A 23 7.40 -2.72 -4.91
C TYR A 23 8.59 -3.06 -5.82
N ASP A 24 9.40 -2.07 -6.21
CA ASP A 24 10.58 -2.32 -7.04
C ASP A 24 11.60 -3.21 -6.31
N LEU A 25 11.77 -3.01 -5.00
CA LEU A 25 12.65 -3.83 -4.16
C LEU A 25 12.17 -5.29 -4.10
N SER A 26 10.86 -5.54 -4.05
CA SER A 26 10.29 -6.89 -4.07
C SER A 26 10.73 -7.68 -5.31
N ASN A 27 10.86 -7.00 -6.45
CA ASN A 27 11.29 -7.60 -7.72
C ASN A 27 12.80 -7.91 -7.80
N THR A 28 13.58 -7.50 -6.80
CA THR A 28 15.05 -7.68 -6.78
C THR A 28 15.53 -8.69 -5.74
N VAL A 29 14.67 -9.09 -4.81
CA VAL A 29 15.00 -10.00 -3.71
C VAL A 29 14.72 -11.45 -4.11
N ASN A 30 15.67 -12.36 -3.82
CA ASN A 30 15.55 -13.79 -4.16
C ASN A 30 14.96 -14.63 -3.01
N SER A 31 14.04 -14.07 -2.23
CA SER A 31 13.41 -14.77 -1.10
C SER A 31 11.91 -14.47 -1.09
N PRO A 32 11.04 -15.46 -1.37
CA PRO A 32 9.59 -15.26 -1.42
C PRO A 32 9.01 -14.66 -0.13
N ILE A 33 9.55 -15.07 1.02
CA ILE A 33 9.20 -14.53 2.34
C ILE A 33 9.52 -13.02 2.42
N VAL A 34 10.69 -12.61 1.91
CA VAL A 34 11.08 -11.19 1.87
C VAL A 34 10.28 -10.42 0.82
N VAL A 35 9.96 -11.04 -0.33
CA VAL A 35 9.07 -10.45 -1.34
C VAL A 35 7.75 -10.04 -0.70
N CYS A 36 7.12 -10.93 0.07
CA CYS A 36 5.86 -10.63 0.76
C CYS A 36 5.98 -9.42 1.69
N GLU A 37 7.05 -9.31 2.46
CA GLU A 37 7.25 -8.16 3.35
C GLU A 37 7.41 -6.85 2.57
N MET A 38 8.14 -6.88 1.46
CA MET A 38 8.28 -5.69 0.61
C MET A 38 6.93 -5.29 -0.02
N LEU A 39 6.13 -6.26 -0.44
CA LEU A 39 4.78 -6.00 -0.96
C LEU A 39 3.84 -5.44 0.14
N TYR A 40 3.95 -5.93 1.38
CA TYR A 40 3.23 -5.35 2.52
C TYR A 40 3.65 -3.90 2.77
N GLU A 41 4.95 -3.61 2.80
CA GLU A 41 5.44 -2.24 3.02
C GLU A 41 5.01 -1.28 1.90
N ALA A 42 4.91 -1.76 0.66
CA ALA A 42 4.33 -1.00 -0.43
C ALA A 42 2.86 -0.63 -0.14
N ILE A 43 2.04 -1.58 0.32
CA ILE A 43 0.64 -1.34 0.71
C ILE A 43 0.57 -0.35 1.88
N ASN A 44 1.34 -0.59 2.94
CA ASN A 44 1.35 0.24 4.15
C ASN A 44 1.72 1.71 3.85
N ALA A 45 2.70 1.93 2.98
CA ALA A 45 3.08 3.28 2.53
C ALA A 45 1.94 3.97 1.77
N GLY A 46 1.22 3.24 0.89
CA GLY A 46 0.06 3.78 0.17
C GLY A 46 -1.10 4.13 1.09
N ILE A 47 -1.45 3.26 2.05
CA ILE A 47 -2.49 3.56 3.06
C ILE A 47 -2.07 4.76 3.93
N LYS A 48 -0.78 4.88 4.27
CA LYS A 48 -0.25 6.03 4.99
C LYS A 48 -0.42 7.32 4.18
N LEU A 49 -0.11 7.32 2.89
CA LEU A 49 -0.36 8.46 2.01
C LEU A 49 -1.84 8.85 2.01
N LEU A 50 -2.74 7.90 1.78
CA LEU A 50 -4.18 8.15 1.80
C LEU A 50 -4.65 8.73 3.14
N SER A 51 -4.09 8.24 4.25
CA SER A 51 -4.41 8.79 5.58
C SER A 51 -4.03 10.26 5.70
N TYR A 52 -2.88 10.70 5.17
CA TYR A 52 -2.53 12.12 5.16
C TYR A 52 -3.39 12.93 4.18
N TYR A 53 -3.71 12.35 3.02
CA TYR A 53 -4.54 13.02 2.01
C TYR A 53 -5.95 13.34 2.55
N PHE A 54 -6.55 12.39 3.27
CA PHE A 54 -7.87 12.54 3.89
C PHE A 54 -7.83 13.07 5.34
N SER A 55 -6.68 13.52 5.83
CA SER A 55 -6.51 14.08 7.19
C SER A 55 -6.90 13.11 8.33
N LEU A 56 -6.56 11.83 8.17
CA LEU A 56 -6.83 10.72 9.10
C LEU A 56 -5.56 10.22 9.82
N GLN A 57 -4.41 10.87 9.64
CA GLN A 57 -3.10 10.37 10.12
C GLN A 57 -3.01 10.15 11.64
N ASP A 58 -3.85 10.83 12.42
CA ASP A 58 -3.84 10.75 13.89
C ASP A 58 -4.71 9.60 14.44
N LYS A 59 -5.38 8.84 13.55
CA LYS A 59 -6.25 7.73 13.92
C LYS A 59 -5.51 6.39 13.91
N PRO A 60 -5.95 5.41 14.72
CA PRO A 60 -5.49 4.03 14.61
C PRO A 60 -5.67 3.48 13.19
N ARG A 61 -4.74 2.63 12.74
CA ARG A 61 -4.74 2.09 11.36
C ARG A 61 -6.05 1.41 10.96
N THR A 62 -6.67 0.67 11.88
CA THR A 62 -7.96 0.00 11.63
C THR A 62 -9.10 0.98 11.38
N GLU A 63 -9.13 2.11 12.11
CA GLU A 63 -10.10 3.18 11.90
C GLU A 63 -9.84 3.91 10.57
N VAL A 64 -8.56 4.18 10.26
CA VAL A 64 -8.15 4.76 8.97
C VAL A 64 -8.66 3.91 7.81
N VAL A 65 -8.42 2.60 7.83
CA VAL A 65 -8.86 1.69 6.76
C VAL A 65 -10.38 1.71 6.63
N LYS A 66 -11.11 1.64 7.74
CA LYS A 66 -12.57 1.70 7.74
C LYS A 66 -13.11 2.99 7.12
N GLU A 67 -12.55 4.14 7.50
CA GLU A 67 -12.98 5.44 6.97
C GLU A 67 -12.61 5.60 5.51
N LEU A 68 -11.39 5.21 5.11
CA LEU A 68 -10.97 5.21 3.71
C LEU A 68 -11.85 4.30 2.86
N SER A 69 -12.23 3.10 3.33
CA SER A 69 -13.18 2.23 2.62
C SER A 69 -14.55 2.89 2.45
N SER A 70 -15.01 3.65 3.45
CA SER A 70 -16.28 4.39 3.31
C SER A 70 -16.24 5.52 2.28
N ILE A 71 -15.05 6.09 2.03
CA ILE A 71 -14.84 7.20 1.09
C ILE A 71 -14.53 6.69 -0.33
N LEU A 72 -13.65 5.70 -0.43
CA LEU A 72 -13.04 5.24 -1.69
C LEU A 72 -13.62 3.91 -2.18
N GLY A 73 -14.38 3.21 -1.33
CA GLY A 73 -14.93 1.88 -1.58
C GLY A 73 -14.08 0.74 -1.01
N ASP A 74 -14.63 -0.46 -1.07
CA ASP A 74 -14.13 -1.66 -0.39
C ASP A 74 -12.73 -2.12 -0.82
N TRP A 75 -12.19 -1.58 -1.93
CA TRP A 75 -10.85 -1.92 -2.38
C TRP A 75 -9.78 -1.59 -1.34
N VAL A 76 -9.97 -0.54 -0.53
CA VAL A 76 -9.01 -0.19 0.53
C VAL A 76 -8.90 -1.31 1.56
N GLU A 77 -10.02 -1.81 2.05
CA GLU A 77 -10.06 -2.93 3.01
C GLU A 77 -9.53 -4.22 2.37
N TYR A 78 -9.87 -4.48 1.11
CA TYR A 78 -9.33 -5.61 0.36
C TYR A 78 -7.80 -5.63 0.35
N TYR A 79 -7.15 -4.52 -0.06
CA TYR A 79 -5.68 -4.48 -0.10
C TYR A 79 -5.06 -4.41 1.29
N TRP A 80 -5.74 -3.83 2.28
CA TRP A 80 -5.27 -3.91 3.65
C TRP A 80 -5.21 -5.36 4.14
N ASN A 81 -6.26 -6.15 3.89
CA ASN A 81 -6.30 -7.56 4.25
C ASN A 81 -5.27 -8.39 3.47
N LEU A 82 -5.02 -8.06 2.20
CA LEU A 82 -3.90 -8.63 1.45
C LEU A 82 -2.57 -8.32 2.15
N GLY A 83 -2.33 -7.06 2.53
CA GLY A 83 -1.13 -6.66 3.26
C GLY A 83 -0.96 -7.43 4.58
N LEU A 84 -2.04 -7.63 5.34
CA LEU A 84 -2.00 -8.43 6.56
C LEU A 84 -1.63 -9.90 6.29
N THR A 85 -2.16 -10.48 5.21
CA THR A 85 -1.81 -11.85 4.79
C THR A 85 -0.34 -11.94 4.41
N LEU A 86 0.17 -10.98 3.63
CA LEU A 86 1.58 -10.91 3.25
C LEU A 86 2.51 -10.78 4.47
N HIS A 87 2.14 -9.96 5.46
CA HIS A 87 2.96 -9.75 6.65
C HIS A 87 2.89 -10.91 7.65
N TYR A 88 1.68 -11.29 8.07
CA TYR A 88 1.51 -12.26 9.16
C TYR A 88 1.64 -13.70 8.69
N ASP A 89 1.03 -14.05 7.55
CA ASP A 89 1.01 -15.44 7.09
C ASP A 89 2.25 -15.76 6.27
N CYS A 90 2.61 -14.91 5.29
CA CYS A 90 3.78 -15.14 4.47
C CYS A 90 5.09 -14.79 5.18
N TYR A 91 5.30 -13.53 5.59
CA TYR A 91 6.59 -13.10 6.13
C TYR A 91 6.89 -13.69 7.52
N LEU A 92 6.00 -13.51 8.49
CA LEU A 92 6.25 -13.92 9.88
C LEU A 92 6.08 -15.42 10.09
N SER A 93 5.07 -16.05 9.48
CA SER A 93 4.81 -17.48 9.66
C SER A 93 5.55 -18.36 8.65
N GLY A 94 6.09 -17.77 7.57
CA GLY A 94 6.77 -18.51 6.50
C GLY A 94 5.84 -19.33 5.62
N ASN A 95 4.52 -19.10 5.69
CA ASN A 95 3.52 -19.80 4.88
C ASN A 95 3.40 -19.09 3.52
N VAL A 96 4.37 -19.34 2.65
CA VAL A 96 4.41 -18.79 1.30
C VAL A 96 4.23 -19.89 0.26
N ASP A 97 3.27 -19.71 -0.63
CA ASP A 97 3.23 -20.41 -1.91
C ASP A 97 3.90 -19.53 -2.96
N GLU A 98 5.01 -19.99 -3.52
CA GLU A 98 5.78 -19.22 -4.49
C GLU A 98 5.00 -18.98 -5.79
N ASP A 99 4.06 -19.87 -6.11
CA ASP A 99 3.22 -19.75 -7.30
C ASP A 99 2.22 -18.58 -7.20
N ASP A 100 1.92 -18.12 -5.98
CA ASP A 100 1.04 -16.97 -5.73
C ASP A 100 1.76 -15.61 -5.80
N ILE A 101 3.10 -15.58 -5.72
CA ILE A 101 3.88 -14.33 -5.71
C ILE A 101 3.56 -13.42 -6.91
N PRO A 102 3.52 -13.91 -8.17
CA PRO A 102 3.17 -13.07 -9.31
C PRO A 102 1.76 -12.47 -9.23
N LEU A 103 0.82 -13.16 -8.57
CA LEU A 103 -0.52 -12.63 -8.33
C LEU A 103 -0.47 -11.47 -7.34
N TYR A 104 0.23 -11.64 -6.22
CA TYR A 104 0.40 -10.59 -5.20
C TYR A 104 1.09 -9.35 -5.76
N GLU A 105 2.14 -9.53 -6.57
CA GLU A 105 2.83 -8.42 -7.24
C GLU A 105 1.88 -7.62 -8.15
N ASN A 106 1.06 -8.30 -8.96
CA ASN A 106 0.08 -7.63 -9.82
C ASN A 106 -0.98 -6.88 -9.00
N GLN A 107 -1.49 -7.49 -7.92
CA GLN A 107 -2.44 -6.85 -7.02
C GLN A 107 -1.84 -5.59 -6.36
N VAL A 108 -0.61 -5.67 -5.85
CA VAL A 108 0.05 -4.51 -5.20
C VAL A 108 0.33 -3.41 -6.23
N LYS A 109 0.71 -3.76 -7.46
CA LYS A 109 0.86 -2.79 -8.55
C LYS A 109 -0.45 -2.05 -8.85
N ASP A 110 -1.55 -2.77 -8.93
CA ASP A 110 -2.89 -2.20 -9.13
C ASP A 110 -3.30 -1.28 -7.96
N PHE A 111 -2.98 -1.68 -6.72
CA PHE A 111 -3.17 -0.83 -5.54
C PHE A 111 -2.41 0.50 -5.66
N ILE A 112 -1.11 0.45 -5.99
CA ILE A 112 -0.28 1.65 -6.14
C ILE A 112 -0.88 2.59 -7.19
N SER A 113 -1.28 2.04 -8.35
CA SER A 113 -1.91 2.83 -9.41
C SER A 113 -3.19 3.53 -8.96
N ARG A 114 -4.03 2.85 -8.16
CA ARG A 114 -5.25 3.45 -7.61
C ARG A 114 -4.96 4.54 -6.59
N VAL A 115 -3.97 4.35 -5.72
CA VAL A 115 -3.53 5.40 -4.78
C VAL A 115 -3.06 6.64 -5.55
N GLU A 116 -2.31 6.46 -6.65
CA GLU A 116 -1.89 7.58 -7.50
C GLU A 116 -3.05 8.32 -8.13
N GLU A 117 -4.02 7.60 -8.68
CA GLU A 117 -5.22 8.19 -9.28
C GLU A 117 -6.00 9.03 -8.25
N VAL A 118 -6.17 8.53 -7.03
CA VAL A 118 -6.88 9.27 -5.96
C VAL A 118 -6.16 10.56 -5.56
N VAL A 119 -4.82 10.53 -5.52
CA VAL A 119 -4.02 11.65 -4.96
C VAL A 119 -3.66 12.68 -6.04
N PHE A 120 -3.43 12.24 -7.28
CA PHE A 120 -2.87 13.05 -8.36
C PHE A 120 -3.70 13.09 -9.65
N GLY A 121 -4.72 12.23 -9.80
CA GLY A 121 -5.65 12.24 -10.93
C GLY A 121 -6.70 13.34 -10.77
#